data_AF-A0A7W1XA16-F1
#
_entry.id   AF-A0A7W1XA16-F1
#
_cell.length_a   1.000
_cell.length_b   1.000
_cell.length_c   1.000
_cell.angle_alpha   90.00
_cell.angle_beta   90.00
_cell.angle_gamma   90.00
#
_symmetry.space_group_name_H-M   'P 1'
#
loop_
_entity.id
_entity.type
_entity.pdbx_description
1 polymer ?
#
loop_
_entity_poly.entity_id
_entity_poly.type
_entity_poly.pdbx_seq_one_letter_code
_entity_poly.pdbx_strand_id
1 'polypeptide(L)'
;MTFNIPPRESYEEIVAQLIAIYEKAASKLVSYLGTIDFYSLTNYDKVERNVNKILADADTQASKWVKKAVEFAYETGAANAIYTLGDARSMTIARKMVDLENQLAQATMKSIGQVTYNDLLLMTNNTRQRIKDTITKVVVENLKGRELNRSSKEISRKIINDLREQAMKDAHFSIIDRAGKNWTIESYSKMIARTKIMQAQIDGTVNESLTREAFYGVISSHGSKHASCARWEGRIVKLDERAPGDYPLLSTLRMRGSGIFHPNCKHHVLPFRTLEVLPPQIKAKNNIS
;
A
#
# COMPACT_ATOMS: atom_id res chain seq x y z
N MET A 1 -2.83 33.22 -15.39
CA MET A 1 -2.82 31.92 -14.69
C MET A 1 -1.81 31.02 -15.39
N THR A 2 -0.95 30.32 -14.66
CA THR A 2 0.11 29.48 -15.23
C THR A 2 -0.13 28.02 -14.88
N PHE A 3 0.23 27.10 -15.78
CA PHE A 3 0.23 25.66 -15.52
C PHE A 3 1.63 25.24 -15.06
N ASN A 4 1.81 25.11 -13.74
CA ASN A 4 3.12 24.79 -13.17
C ASN A 4 3.27 23.27 -12.96
N ILE A 5 4.41 22.70 -13.32
CA ILE A 5 4.65 21.27 -13.06
C ILE A 5 5.38 21.15 -11.71
N PRO A 6 4.78 20.52 -10.69
CA PRO A 6 5.43 20.35 -9.39
C PRO A 6 6.66 19.44 -9.50
N PRO A 7 7.68 19.64 -8.65
CA PRO A 7 8.76 18.68 -8.52
C PRO A 7 8.20 17.33 -8.06
N ARG A 8 8.88 16.26 -8.47
CA ARG A 8 8.45 14.90 -8.14
C ARG A 8 8.78 14.58 -6.68
N GLU A 9 7.76 14.30 -5.88
CA GLU A 9 7.94 13.80 -4.52
C GLU A 9 8.48 12.36 -4.52
N SER A 10 9.39 12.08 -3.59
CA SER A 10 9.89 10.72 -3.35
C SER A 10 9.17 10.10 -2.17
N TYR A 11 8.66 8.88 -2.36
CA TYR A 11 8.02 8.10 -1.30
C TYR A 11 8.88 6.92 -0.84
N GLU A 12 10.15 6.83 -1.28
CA GLU A 12 10.99 5.66 -0.98
C GLU A 12 11.26 5.50 0.52
N GLU A 13 11.47 6.59 1.26
CA GLU A 13 11.69 6.53 2.71
C GLU A 13 10.47 6.00 3.46
N ILE A 14 9.27 6.52 3.14
CA ILE A 14 8.03 6.04 3.74
C ILE A 14 7.80 4.57 3.37
N VAL A 15 8.03 4.18 2.12
CA VAL A 15 7.92 2.77 1.72
C VAL A 15 8.91 1.88 2.49
N ALA A 16 10.16 2.31 2.65
CA ALA A 16 11.19 1.58 3.38
C ALA A 16 10.82 1.39 4.86
N GLN A 17 10.17 2.38 5.49
CA GLN A 17 9.69 2.26 6.88
C GLN A 17 8.69 1.10 7.05
N LEU A 18 7.74 0.92 6.11
CA LEU A 18 6.79 -0.19 6.20
C LEU A 18 7.49 -1.55 6.07
N ILE A 19 8.43 -1.65 5.13
CA ILE A 19 9.23 -2.87 4.92
C ILE A 19 9.99 -3.21 6.21
N ALA A 20 10.67 -2.23 6.80
CA ALA A 20 11.43 -2.41 8.03
C ALA A 20 10.56 -2.86 9.22
N ILE A 21 9.31 -2.38 9.33
CA ILE A 21 8.37 -2.83 10.37
C ILE A 21 8.15 -4.34 10.26
N TYR A 22 7.88 -4.85 9.07
CA TYR A 22 7.57 -6.26 8.87
C TYR A 22 8.79 -7.16 8.87
N GLU A 23 9.93 -6.70 8.35
CA GLU A 23 11.21 -7.43 8.47
C GLU A 23 11.61 -7.61 9.93
N LYS A 24 11.46 -6.55 10.75
CA LYS A 24 11.70 -6.63 12.19
C LYS A 24 10.75 -7.62 12.87
N ALA A 25 9.47 -7.63 12.49
CA ALA A 25 8.50 -8.58 13.01
C ALA A 25 8.86 -10.03 12.62
N ALA A 26 9.27 -10.24 11.37
CA ALA A 26 9.69 -11.56 10.86
C ALA A 26 10.92 -12.06 11.62
N SER A 27 11.93 -11.21 11.77
CA SER A 27 13.15 -11.55 12.52
C SER A 27 12.85 -11.91 13.98
N LYS A 28 11.96 -11.17 14.66
CA LYS A 28 11.49 -11.51 16.01
C LYS A 28 10.76 -12.85 16.06
N LEU A 29 9.88 -13.14 15.09
CA LEU A 29 9.16 -14.41 15.02
C LEU A 29 10.11 -15.59 14.80
N VAL A 30 11.00 -15.49 13.81
CA VAL A 30 12.03 -16.48 13.50
C VAL A 30 12.90 -16.75 14.73
N SER A 31 13.37 -15.70 15.39
CA SER A 31 14.20 -15.83 16.59
C SER A 31 13.43 -16.52 17.71
N TYR A 32 12.17 -16.13 17.95
CA TYR A 32 11.32 -16.74 18.97
C TYR A 32 11.03 -18.22 18.69
N LEU A 33 10.61 -18.55 17.47
CA LEU A 33 10.32 -19.93 17.07
C LEU A 33 11.58 -20.80 17.15
N GLY A 34 12.76 -20.24 16.85
CA GLY A 34 14.05 -20.92 17.00
C GLY A 34 14.38 -21.37 18.44
N THR A 35 13.79 -20.72 19.45
CA THR A 35 13.96 -21.09 20.88
C THR A 35 13.03 -22.20 21.34
N ILE A 36 12.03 -22.57 20.55
CA ILE A 36 11.02 -23.55 20.94
C ILE A 36 11.58 -24.95 20.71
N ASP A 37 11.49 -25.80 21.72
CA ASP A 37 11.65 -27.24 21.54
C ASP A 37 10.33 -27.83 21.03
N PHE A 38 10.25 -28.04 19.71
CA PHE A 38 9.09 -28.60 19.04
C PHE A 38 8.83 -30.08 19.42
N TYR A 39 9.85 -30.82 19.87
CA TYR A 39 9.73 -32.26 20.19
C TYR A 39 9.16 -32.53 21.58
N SER A 40 9.22 -31.54 22.46
CA SER A 40 8.69 -31.64 23.82
C SER A 40 7.64 -30.56 24.11
N LEU A 41 7.01 -30.03 23.05
CA LEU A 41 6.09 -28.91 23.16
C LEU A 41 4.85 -29.26 24.02
N THR A 42 4.82 -28.72 25.24
CA THR A 42 3.70 -28.85 26.19
C THR A 42 2.95 -27.55 26.42
N ASN A 43 3.59 -26.39 26.16
CA ASN A 43 3.06 -25.06 26.46
C ASN A 43 2.61 -24.31 25.20
N TYR A 44 1.74 -24.92 24.37
CA TYR A 44 1.32 -24.32 23.10
C TYR A 44 0.63 -22.94 23.29
N ASP A 45 -0.15 -22.76 24.37
CA ASP A 45 -0.78 -21.48 24.70
C ASP A 45 0.22 -20.35 24.92
N LYS A 46 1.42 -20.67 25.43
CA LYS A 46 2.50 -19.69 25.61
C LYS A 46 3.10 -19.31 24.26
N VAL A 47 3.23 -20.27 23.35
CA VAL A 47 3.68 -20.04 21.97
C VAL A 47 2.72 -19.15 21.22
N GLU A 48 1.43 -19.47 21.23
CA GLU A 48 0.39 -18.68 20.58
C GLU A 48 0.36 -17.23 21.12
N ARG A 49 0.41 -17.06 22.45
CA ARG A 49 0.46 -15.72 23.07
C ARG A 49 1.66 -14.89 22.63
N ASN A 50 2.85 -15.48 22.55
CA ASN A 50 4.05 -14.75 22.14
C ASN A 50 4.05 -14.41 20.65
N VAL A 51 3.60 -15.31 19.78
CA VAL A 51 3.40 -15.04 18.35
C VAL A 51 2.40 -13.89 18.18
N ASN A 52 1.27 -13.94 18.89
CA ASN A 52 0.26 -12.88 18.85
C ASN A 52 0.82 -11.53 19.31
N LYS A 53 1.63 -11.52 20.36
CA LYS A 53 2.29 -10.30 20.87
C LYS A 53 3.23 -9.68 19.83
N ILE A 54 4.05 -10.49 19.15
CA ILE A 54 4.98 -10.00 18.12
C ILE A 54 4.22 -9.42 16.93
N LEU A 55 3.18 -10.11 16.48
CA LEU A 55 2.34 -9.65 15.37
C LEU A 55 1.54 -8.39 15.72
N ALA A 56 1.01 -8.28 16.93
CA ALA A 56 0.29 -7.09 17.40
C ALA A 56 1.19 -5.85 17.50
N ASP A 57 2.48 -6.01 17.86
CA ASP A 57 3.48 -4.94 17.79
C ASP A 57 3.67 -4.45 16.35
N ALA A 58 3.76 -5.36 15.39
CA ALA A 58 3.83 -5.03 13.97
C ALA A 58 2.57 -4.30 13.49
N ASP A 59 1.38 -4.78 13.86
CA ASP A 59 0.09 -4.16 13.52
C ASP A 59 0.00 -2.72 14.07
N THR A 60 0.47 -2.51 15.30
CA THR A 60 0.49 -1.18 15.93
C THR A 60 1.42 -0.22 15.20
N GLN A 61 2.62 -0.69 14.82
CA GLN A 61 3.58 0.12 14.06
C GLN A 61 3.08 0.40 12.65
N ALA A 62 2.48 -0.59 11.98
CA ALA A 62 1.86 -0.44 10.68
C ALA A 62 0.72 0.59 10.71
N SER A 63 -0.15 0.58 11.73
CA SER A 63 -1.21 1.58 11.90
C SER A 63 -0.65 3.01 11.99
N LYS A 64 0.40 3.22 12.80
CA LYS A 64 1.09 4.52 12.89
C LYS A 64 1.71 4.95 11.56
N TRP A 65 2.31 4.00 10.85
CA TRP A 65 2.85 4.23 9.52
C TRP A 65 1.75 4.64 8.53
N VAL A 66 0.61 3.96 8.52
CA VAL A 66 -0.53 4.25 7.64
C VAL A 66 -0.99 5.69 7.83
N LYS A 67 -1.19 6.13 9.07
CA LYS A 67 -1.60 7.51 9.37
C LYS A 67 -0.63 8.52 8.73
N LYS A 68 0.67 8.37 9.00
CA LYS A 68 1.72 9.27 8.46
C LYS A 68 1.80 9.23 6.94
N ALA A 69 1.77 8.05 6.35
CA ALA A 69 1.90 7.86 4.91
C ALA A 69 0.72 8.47 4.14
N VAL A 70 -0.50 8.26 4.64
CA VAL A 70 -1.72 8.81 4.02
C VAL A 70 -1.76 10.32 4.15
N GLU A 71 -1.48 10.86 5.34
CA GLU A 71 -1.45 12.31 5.59
C GLU A 71 -0.42 13.01 4.69
N PHE A 72 0.82 12.52 4.67
CA PHE A 72 1.88 13.07 3.83
C PHE A 72 1.55 13.01 2.33
N ALA A 73 1.02 11.88 1.86
CA ALA A 73 0.67 11.71 0.46
C ALA A 73 -0.51 12.61 0.05
N TYR A 74 -1.54 12.71 0.90
CA TYR A 74 -2.70 13.58 0.70
C TYR A 74 -2.27 15.06 0.66
N GLU A 75 -1.49 15.51 1.65
CA GLU A 75 -0.94 16.86 1.69
C GLU A 75 -0.11 17.18 0.45
N THR A 76 0.74 16.25 0.01
CA THR A 76 1.51 16.39 -1.22
C THR A 76 0.61 16.55 -2.43
N GLY A 77 -0.45 15.75 -2.53
CA GLY A 77 -1.44 15.83 -3.60
C GLY A 77 -2.15 17.19 -3.65
N ALA A 78 -2.61 17.66 -2.50
CA ALA A 78 -3.26 18.96 -2.36
C ALA A 78 -2.28 20.10 -2.70
N ALA A 79 -1.08 20.12 -2.10
CA ALA A 79 -0.06 21.13 -2.39
C ALA A 79 0.33 21.15 -3.88
N ASN A 80 0.43 19.98 -4.52
CA ASN A 80 0.67 19.90 -5.95
C ASN A 80 -0.46 20.57 -6.74
N ALA A 81 -1.73 20.40 -6.35
CA ALA A 81 -2.85 21.08 -7.00
C ALA A 81 -2.74 22.59 -6.87
N ILE A 82 -2.53 23.12 -5.66
CA ILE A 82 -2.39 24.56 -5.39
C ILE A 82 -1.27 25.16 -6.24
N TYR A 83 -0.12 24.48 -6.29
CA TYR A 83 1.01 24.93 -7.09
C TYR A 83 0.74 24.87 -8.60
N THR A 84 0.15 23.76 -9.07
CA THR A 84 -0.14 23.54 -10.50
C THR A 84 -1.11 24.58 -11.04
N LEU A 85 -2.11 24.94 -10.23
CA LEU A 85 -3.12 25.96 -10.57
C LEU A 85 -2.58 27.40 -10.56
N GLY A 86 -1.35 27.61 -10.07
CA GLY A 86 -0.71 28.92 -9.98
C GLY A 86 -1.13 29.73 -8.74
N ASP A 87 -1.82 29.11 -7.79
CA ASP A 87 -2.31 29.78 -6.58
C ASP A 87 -1.19 29.97 -5.54
N ALA A 88 -0.06 29.26 -5.70
CA ALA A 88 1.16 29.41 -4.91
C ALA A 88 2.40 29.54 -5.78
N ARG A 89 3.32 30.46 -5.42
CA ARG A 89 4.58 30.68 -6.14
C ARG A 89 5.67 29.63 -5.89
N SER A 90 5.49 28.76 -4.90
CA SER A 90 6.42 27.67 -4.58
C SER A 90 5.71 26.53 -3.84
N MET A 91 6.29 25.33 -3.89
CA MET A 91 5.77 24.16 -3.15
C MET A 91 5.73 24.40 -1.63
N THR A 92 6.69 25.14 -1.09
CA THR A 92 6.71 25.49 0.35
C THR A 92 5.49 26.33 0.74
N ILE A 93 5.07 27.25 -0.11
CA ILE A 93 3.88 28.07 0.14
C ILE A 93 2.63 27.23 -0.10
N ALA A 94 2.61 26.42 -1.16
CA ALA A 94 1.49 25.53 -1.46
C ALA A 94 1.17 24.60 -0.28
N ARG A 95 2.17 23.94 0.33
CA ARG A 95 1.96 23.09 1.51
C ARG A 95 1.33 23.84 2.68
N LYS A 96 1.77 25.07 2.96
CA LYS A 96 1.21 25.91 4.03
C LYS A 96 -0.25 26.31 3.78
N MET A 97 -0.72 26.27 2.54
CA MET A 97 -2.10 26.58 2.16
C MET A 97 -3.03 25.36 2.24
N VAL A 98 -2.48 24.15 2.40
CA VAL A 98 -3.30 22.94 2.53
C VAL A 98 -3.96 22.96 3.91
N ASP A 99 -5.28 22.97 3.92
CA ASP A 99 -6.06 22.77 5.14
C ASP A 99 -6.32 21.27 5.32
N LEU A 100 -5.53 20.61 6.19
CA LEU A 100 -5.73 19.20 6.51
C LEU A 100 -6.88 18.97 7.50
N GLU A 101 -7.32 19.98 8.23
CA GLU A 101 -8.34 19.86 9.28
C GLU A 101 -9.77 19.94 8.72
N ASN A 102 -9.93 20.37 7.47
CA ASN A 102 -11.25 20.39 6.85
C ASN A 102 -11.90 19.00 6.80
N GLN A 103 -13.23 18.97 6.92
CA GLN A 103 -14.00 17.74 7.06
C GLN A 103 -13.81 16.76 5.90
N LEU A 104 -13.66 17.26 4.67
CA LEU A 104 -13.45 16.43 3.48
C LEU A 104 -12.08 15.75 3.50
N ALA A 105 -11.02 16.49 3.85
CA ALA A 105 -9.68 15.96 4.00
C ALA A 105 -9.62 14.88 5.09
N GLN A 106 -10.16 15.16 6.27
CA GLN A 106 -10.21 14.21 7.38
C GLN A 106 -11.00 12.93 7.03
N ALA A 107 -12.18 13.07 6.40
CA ALA A 107 -12.98 11.93 5.97
C ALA A 107 -12.25 11.08 4.92
N THR A 108 -11.59 11.72 3.95
CA THR A 108 -10.85 11.05 2.88
C THR A 108 -9.64 10.29 3.44
N MET A 109 -8.79 10.96 4.24
CA MET A 109 -7.62 10.34 4.86
C MET A 109 -8.01 9.19 5.79
N LYS A 110 -9.08 9.34 6.58
CA LYS A 110 -9.61 8.26 7.43
C LYS A 110 -10.06 7.05 6.61
N SER A 111 -10.77 7.27 5.51
CA SER A 111 -11.24 6.20 4.62
C SER A 111 -10.06 5.42 4.01
N ILE A 112 -9.10 6.14 3.42
CA ILE A 112 -7.90 5.52 2.82
C ILE A 112 -7.08 4.80 3.89
N GLY A 113 -6.91 5.42 5.05
CA GLY A 113 -6.20 4.84 6.19
C GLY A 113 -6.85 3.54 6.67
N GLN A 114 -8.18 3.51 6.84
CA GLN A 114 -8.90 2.31 7.28
C GLN A 114 -8.75 1.16 6.28
N VAL A 115 -8.92 1.42 4.98
CA VAL A 115 -8.77 0.38 3.94
C VAL A 115 -7.33 -0.12 3.91
N THR A 116 -6.34 0.77 3.99
CA THR A 116 -4.93 0.40 3.98
C THR A 116 -4.56 -0.44 5.20
N TYR A 117 -5.01 -0.04 6.39
CA TYR A 117 -4.76 -0.78 7.61
C TYR A 117 -5.39 -2.18 7.56
N ASN A 118 -6.62 -2.30 7.05
CA ASN A 118 -7.28 -3.59 6.88
C ASN A 118 -6.51 -4.50 5.91
N ASP A 119 -6.03 -3.98 4.77
CA ASP A 119 -5.21 -4.75 3.81
C ASP A 119 -3.91 -5.27 4.45
N LEU A 120 -3.34 -4.49 5.36
CA LEU A 120 -2.13 -4.85 6.12
C LEU A 120 -2.42 -5.87 7.25
N LEU A 121 -3.55 -5.76 7.93
CA LEU A 121 -3.99 -6.73 8.94
C LEU A 121 -4.21 -8.13 8.37
N LEU A 122 -4.67 -8.23 7.12
CA LEU A 122 -4.82 -9.52 6.45
C LEU A 122 -3.51 -10.30 6.42
N MET A 123 -2.37 -9.62 6.25
CA MET A 123 -1.06 -10.25 6.24
C MET A 123 -0.71 -10.87 7.59
N THR A 124 -0.84 -10.11 8.68
CA THR A 124 -0.49 -10.58 10.03
C THR A 124 -1.48 -11.63 10.53
N ASN A 125 -2.76 -11.51 10.20
CA ASN A 125 -3.78 -12.51 10.48
C ASN A 125 -3.49 -13.86 9.79
N ASN A 126 -3.11 -13.82 8.52
CA ASN A 126 -2.77 -15.05 7.78
C ASN A 126 -1.53 -15.73 8.38
N THR A 127 -0.49 -14.97 8.70
CA THR A 127 0.71 -15.51 9.37
C THR A 127 0.38 -16.12 10.73
N ARG A 128 -0.46 -15.44 11.53
CA ARG A 128 -0.94 -15.95 12.82
C ARG A 128 -1.62 -17.30 12.68
N GLN A 129 -2.54 -17.42 11.73
CA GLN A 129 -3.29 -18.66 11.51
C GLN A 129 -2.36 -19.81 11.07
N ARG A 130 -1.45 -19.57 10.11
CA ARG A 130 -0.54 -20.63 9.62
C ARG A 130 0.42 -21.12 10.70
N ILE A 131 0.98 -20.23 11.50
CA ILE A 131 1.84 -20.61 12.63
C ILE A 131 1.01 -21.41 13.65
N LYS A 132 -0.20 -20.96 13.98
CA LYS A 132 -1.10 -21.69 14.88
C LYS A 132 -1.38 -23.11 14.37
N ASP A 133 -1.79 -23.25 13.12
CA ASP A 133 -2.08 -24.55 12.50
C ASP A 133 -0.87 -25.48 12.54
N THR A 134 0.32 -24.92 12.29
CA THR A 134 1.58 -25.67 12.34
C THR A 134 1.89 -26.15 13.75
N ILE A 135 1.74 -25.28 14.76
CA ILE A 135 1.92 -25.63 16.17
C ILE A 135 0.91 -26.68 16.61
N THR A 136 -0.36 -26.57 16.21
CA THR A 136 -1.38 -27.59 16.51
C THR A 136 -1.00 -28.95 15.92
N LYS A 137 -0.50 -29.00 14.68
CA LYS A 137 -0.01 -30.24 14.07
C LYS A 137 1.15 -30.86 14.84
N VAL A 138 2.08 -30.03 15.34
CA VAL A 138 3.22 -30.47 16.16
C VAL A 138 2.73 -31.12 17.46
N VAL A 139 1.75 -30.50 18.14
CA VAL A 139 1.16 -31.05 19.37
C VAL A 139 0.54 -32.43 19.11
N VAL A 140 -0.27 -32.56 18.04
CA VAL A 140 -0.90 -33.84 17.67
C VAL A 140 0.16 -34.90 17.35
N GLU A 141 1.22 -34.53 16.63
CA GLU A 141 2.27 -35.48 16.24
C GLU A 141 3.10 -35.94 17.45
N ASN A 142 3.36 -35.05 18.41
CA ASN A 142 4.00 -35.41 19.68
C ASN A 142 3.17 -36.43 20.48
N LEU A 143 1.83 -36.30 20.48
CA LEU A 143 0.96 -37.29 21.13
C LEU A 143 1.03 -38.65 20.45
N LYS A 144 0.93 -38.69 19.11
CA LYS A 144 1.08 -39.93 18.32
C LYS A 144 2.41 -40.63 18.56
N GLY A 145 3.51 -39.87 18.58
CA GLY A 145 4.84 -40.42 18.83
C GLY A 145 5.02 -41.03 20.23
N ARG A 146 4.20 -40.65 21.22
CA ARG A 146 4.24 -41.24 22.57
C ARG A 146 3.53 -42.58 22.64
N GLU A 147 2.41 -42.71 21.95
CA GLU A 147 1.54 -43.90 21.97
C GLU A 147 2.03 -45.05 21.07
N LEU A 148 2.91 -44.76 20.10
CA LEU A 148 3.30 -45.71 19.06
C LEU A 148 4.74 -46.28 19.22
N ASN A 149 5.00 -47.37 18.51
CA ASN A 149 6.24 -48.16 18.53
C ASN A 149 7.48 -47.34 18.09
N ARG A 150 8.70 -47.90 18.25
CA ARG A 150 9.98 -47.22 17.93
C ARG A 150 10.04 -46.63 16.50
N SER A 151 9.55 -47.34 15.47
CA SER A 151 9.53 -46.83 14.09
C SER A 151 8.63 -45.60 13.92
N SER A 152 7.49 -45.57 14.61
CA SER A 152 6.58 -44.43 14.61
C SER A 152 7.18 -43.19 15.28
N LYS A 153 8.04 -43.36 16.30
CA LYS A 153 8.78 -42.25 16.92
C LYS A 153 9.74 -41.55 15.96
N GLU A 154 10.41 -42.30 15.08
CA GLU A 154 11.30 -41.73 14.07
C GLU A 154 10.53 -40.96 13.00
N ILE A 155 9.39 -41.49 12.57
CA ILE A 155 8.47 -40.82 11.63
C ILE A 155 7.95 -39.52 12.23
N SER A 156 7.45 -39.54 13.47
CA SER A 156 6.97 -38.34 14.16
C SER A 156 8.06 -37.28 14.29
N ARG A 157 9.30 -37.65 14.60
CA ARG A 157 10.42 -36.70 14.65
C ARG A 157 10.68 -36.02 13.30
N LYS A 158 10.62 -36.78 12.21
CA LYS A 158 10.77 -36.22 10.86
C LYS A 158 9.65 -35.22 10.55
N ILE A 159 8.39 -35.59 10.82
CA ILE A 159 7.23 -34.71 10.62
C ILE A 159 7.36 -33.43 11.45
N ILE A 160 7.82 -33.53 12.70
CA ILE A 160 8.04 -32.38 13.58
C ILE A 160 9.13 -31.45 13.02
N ASN A 161 10.20 -31.98 12.43
CA ASN A 161 11.20 -31.16 11.74
C ASN A 161 10.61 -30.43 10.55
N ASP A 162 9.85 -31.13 9.71
CA ASP A 162 9.21 -30.52 8.54
C ASP A 162 8.24 -29.40 8.95
N LEU A 163 7.48 -29.62 10.04
CA LEU A 163 6.59 -28.60 10.62
C LEU A 163 7.36 -27.42 11.23
N ARG A 164 8.50 -27.67 11.88
CA ARG A 164 9.37 -26.60 12.37
C ARG A 164 9.86 -25.73 11.22
N GLU A 165 10.39 -26.35 10.15
CA GLU A 165 10.83 -25.61 8.96
C GLU A 165 9.68 -24.82 8.32
N GLN A 166 8.48 -25.39 8.27
CA GLN A 166 7.28 -24.71 7.79
C GLN A 166 6.94 -23.48 8.65
N ALA A 167 6.95 -23.60 9.97
CA ALA A 167 6.70 -22.47 10.87
C ALA A 167 7.74 -21.34 10.67
N MET A 168 9.00 -21.70 10.46
CA MET A 168 10.07 -20.74 10.17
C MET A 168 9.85 -20.05 8.82
N LYS A 169 9.40 -20.78 7.79
CA LYS A 169 9.02 -20.21 6.49
C LYS A 169 7.82 -19.27 6.61
N ASP A 170 6.80 -19.65 7.38
CA ASP A 170 5.60 -18.84 7.60
C ASP A 170 5.89 -17.56 8.40
N ALA A 171 6.91 -17.57 9.28
CA ALA A 171 7.38 -16.39 9.99
C ALA A 171 7.96 -15.31 9.05
N HIS A 172 8.33 -15.66 7.82
CA HIS A 172 8.71 -14.71 6.76
C HIS A 172 7.52 -14.16 5.97
N PHE A 173 6.28 -14.30 6.47
CA PHE A 173 5.02 -13.78 5.91
C PHE A 173 4.89 -13.97 4.40
N SER A 174 4.89 -15.22 3.94
CA SER A 174 4.59 -15.56 2.55
C SER A 174 3.11 -15.32 2.25
N ILE A 175 2.79 -14.29 1.46
CA ILE A 175 1.40 -14.00 1.06
C ILE A 175 1.11 -14.71 -0.26
N ILE A 176 0.00 -15.42 -0.30
CA ILE A 176 -0.59 -15.90 -1.54
C ILE A 176 -1.72 -14.94 -1.88
N ASP A 177 -1.62 -14.24 -3.00
CA ASP A 177 -2.71 -13.38 -3.44
C ASP A 177 -3.89 -14.19 -4.01
N ARG A 178 -5.01 -13.53 -4.34
CA ARG A 178 -6.18 -14.20 -4.91
C ARG A 178 -5.90 -14.90 -6.26
N ALA A 179 -4.80 -14.56 -6.93
CA ALA A 179 -4.37 -15.16 -8.18
C ALA A 179 -3.37 -16.32 -7.96
N GLY A 180 -3.12 -16.72 -6.71
CA GLY A 180 -2.22 -17.82 -6.36
C GLY A 180 -0.74 -17.44 -6.38
N LYS A 181 -0.39 -16.16 -6.53
CA LYS A 181 1.01 -15.74 -6.57
C LYS A 181 1.58 -15.61 -5.17
N ASN A 182 2.78 -16.18 -4.98
CA ASN A 182 3.58 -16.01 -3.77
C ASN A 182 4.31 -14.66 -3.78
N TRP A 183 4.16 -13.90 -2.70
CA TRP A 183 4.84 -12.62 -2.48
C TRP A 183 5.74 -12.69 -1.26
N THR A 184 6.92 -12.06 -1.37
CA THR A 184 7.75 -11.72 -0.19
C THR A 184 7.13 -10.54 0.55
N ILE A 185 7.38 -10.44 1.86
CA ILE A 185 7.02 -9.26 2.69
C ILE A 185 7.38 -7.97 1.98
N GLU A 186 8.63 -7.90 1.52
CA GLU A 186 9.18 -6.70 0.90
C GLU A 186 8.36 -6.33 -0.34
N SER A 187 8.14 -7.28 -1.25
CA SER A 187 7.43 -7.04 -2.50
C SER A 187 5.98 -6.64 -2.27
N TYR A 188 5.30 -7.30 -1.33
CA TYR A 188 3.91 -7.00 -1.00
C TYR A 188 3.76 -5.66 -0.28
N SER A 189 4.56 -5.41 0.75
CA SER A 189 4.55 -4.16 1.52
C SER A 189 4.88 -2.97 0.62
N LYS A 190 5.87 -3.11 -0.26
CA LYS A 190 6.26 -2.12 -1.27
C LYS A 190 5.11 -1.81 -2.23
N MET A 191 4.46 -2.85 -2.74
CA MET A 191 3.31 -2.73 -3.64
C MET A 191 2.13 -2.03 -2.96
N ILE A 192 1.73 -2.46 -1.76
CA ILE A 192 0.64 -1.83 -1.01
C ILE A 192 0.97 -0.37 -0.74
N ALA A 193 2.15 -0.10 -0.19
CA ALA A 193 2.54 1.26 0.18
C ALA A 193 2.47 2.19 -1.03
N ARG A 194 3.10 1.81 -2.14
CA ARG A 194 3.07 2.61 -3.38
C ARG A 194 1.65 2.82 -3.91
N THR A 195 0.82 1.79 -3.86
CA THR A 195 -0.56 1.87 -4.37
C THR A 195 -1.41 2.82 -3.53
N LYS A 196 -1.34 2.72 -2.20
CA LYS A 196 -2.14 3.53 -1.28
C LYS A 196 -1.64 4.97 -1.17
N ILE A 197 -0.33 5.17 -1.23
CA ILE A 197 0.28 6.51 -1.33
C ILE A 197 -0.16 7.21 -2.61
N MET A 198 -0.08 6.55 -3.77
CA MET A 198 -0.58 7.10 -5.04
C MET A 198 -2.08 7.46 -4.92
N GLN A 199 -2.88 6.57 -4.32
CA GLN A 199 -4.31 6.83 -4.12
C GLN A 199 -4.55 8.08 -3.27
N ALA A 200 -3.89 8.19 -2.12
CA ALA A 200 -3.98 9.35 -1.24
C ALA A 200 -3.52 10.65 -1.93
N GLN A 201 -2.44 10.58 -2.70
CA GLN A 201 -1.97 11.72 -3.47
C GLN A 201 -3.00 12.18 -4.51
N ILE A 202 -3.58 11.25 -5.28
CA ILE A 202 -4.61 11.59 -6.26
C ILE A 202 -5.85 12.17 -5.58
N ASP A 203 -6.29 11.58 -4.47
CA ASP A 203 -7.47 12.05 -3.74
C ASP A 203 -7.23 13.46 -3.15
N GLY A 204 -6.04 13.73 -2.60
CA GLY A 204 -5.63 15.08 -2.17
C GLY A 204 -5.63 16.08 -3.32
N THR A 205 -5.10 15.69 -4.49
CA THR A 205 -5.14 16.54 -5.69
C THR A 205 -6.57 16.84 -6.11
N VAL A 206 -7.44 15.83 -6.22
CA VAL A 206 -8.83 16.01 -6.68
C VAL A 206 -9.61 16.90 -5.73
N ASN A 207 -9.57 16.61 -4.42
CA ASN A 207 -10.31 17.37 -3.41
C ASN A 207 -9.91 18.85 -3.40
N GLU A 208 -8.61 19.13 -3.46
CA GLU A 208 -8.09 20.50 -3.50
C GLU A 208 -8.46 21.20 -4.81
N SER A 209 -8.42 20.48 -5.94
CA SER A 209 -8.78 21.01 -7.26
C SER A 209 -10.24 21.43 -7.33
N LEU A 210 -11.15 20.58 -6.83
CA LEU A 210 -12.59 20.85 -6.84
C LEU A 210 -12.96 22.03 -5.93
N THR A 211 -12.32 22.15 -4.76
CA THR A 211 -12.46 23.31 -3.87
C THR A 211 -12.05 24.62 -4.55
N ARG A 212 -11.16 24.54 -5.54
CA ARG A 212 -10.62 25.67 -6.31
C ARG A 212 -11.26 25.83 -7.69
N GLU A 213 -12.40 25.18 -7.91
CA GLU A 213 -13.17 25.22 -9.15
C GLU A 213 -12.36 24.77 -10.39
N ALA A 214 -11.40 23.88 -10.18
CA ALA A 214 -10.65 23.22 -11.24
C ALA A 214 -11.21 21.82 -11.48
N PHE A 215 -11.96 21.66 -12.57
CA PHE A 215 -12.70 20.44 -12.86
C PHE A 215 -12.00 19.48 -13.84
N TYR A 216 -10.81 19.84 -14.31
CA TYR A 216 -10.02 19.03 -15.25
C TYR A 216 -8.62 18.78 -14.71
N GLY A 217 -8.03 17.69 -15.19
CA GLY A 217 -6.62 17.39 -14.93
C GLY A 217 -5.94 16.82 -16.16
N VAL A 218 -4.62 16.90 -16.15
CA VAL A 218 -3.74 16.24 -17.11
C VAL A 218 -3.03 15.12 -16.37
N ILE A 219 -2.99 13.94 -16.96
CA ILE A 219 -2.15 12.86 -16.45
C ILE A 219 -0.67 13.27 -16.59
N SER A 220 0.07 13.26 -15.50
CA SER A 220 1.50 13.60 -15.48
C SER A 220 2.28 12.78 -16.52
N SER A 221 3.35 13.32 -17.09
CA SER A 221 4.21 12.58 -18.01
C SER A 221 5.57 12.33 -17.36
N HIS A 222 6.07 11.10 -17.42
CA HIS A 222 7.42 10.76 -16.95
C HIS A 222 8.14 9.76 -17.87
N GLY A 223 7.67 9.56 -19.10
CA GLY A 223 8.25 8.62 -20.05
C GLY A 223 8.12 7.17 -19.60
N SER A 224 6.94 6.76 -19.14
CA SER A 224 6.69 5.38 -18.72
C SER A 224 7.00 4.39 -19.85
N LYS A 225 7.77 3.34 -19.54
CA LYS A 225 8.01 2.20 -20.46
C LYS A 225 6.86 1.18 -20.45
N HIS A 226 5.94 1.29 -19.49
CA HIS A 226 4.82 0.36 -19.38
C HIS A 226 3.68 0.81 -20.30
N ALA A 227 3.49 0.10 -21.41
CA ALA A 227 2.61 0.51 -22.51
C ALA A 227 1.18 0.87 -22.08
N SER A 228 0.62 0.15 -21.09
CA SER A 228 -0.76 0.38 -20.65
C SER A 228 -0.99 1.76 -20.06
N CYS A 229 0.00 2.29 -19.31
CA CYS A 229 -0.09 3.60 -18.64
C CYS A 229 0.60 4.70 -19.43
N ALA A 230 1.62 4.38 -20.24
CA ALA A 230 2.30 5.32 -21.12
C ALA A 230 1.34 6.03 -22.09
N ARG A 231 0.35 5.31 -22.63
CA ARG A 231 -0.67 5.87 -23.53
C ARG A 231 -1.51 6.99 -22.91
N TRP A 232 -1.55 7.08 -21.59
CA TRP A 232 -2.33 8.06 -20.84
C TRP A 232 -1.56 9.33 -20.51
N GLU A 233 -0.23 9.33 -20.60
CA GLU A 233 0.60 10.50 -20.27
C GLU A 233 0.16 11.74 -21.06
N GLY A 234 -0.05 12.88 -20.42
CA GLY A 234 -0.48 14.11 -21.07
C GLY A 234 -1.93 14.13 -21.58
N ARG A 235 -2.73 13.08 -21.34
CA ARG A 235 -4.17 13.10 -21.66
C ARG A 235 -4.95 13.91 -20.63
N ILE A 236 -5.95 14.64 -21.09
CA ILE A 236 -6.91 15.37 -20.25
C ILE A 236 -7.96 14.40 -19.70
N VAL A 237 -8.34 14.62 -18.46
CA VAL A 237 -9.38 13.88 -17.72
C VAL A 237 -10.31 14.85 -17.00
N LYS A 238 -11.56 14.44 -16.79
CA LYS A 238 -12.49 15.15 -15.92
C LYS A 238 -12.28 14.71 -14.47
N LEU A 239 -12.29 15.67 -13.55
CA LEU A 239 -12.27 15.42 -12.10
C LEU A 239 -13.69 15.33 -11.52
N ASP A 240 -14.66 15.97 -12.20
CA ASP A 240 -16.08 15.95 -11.87
C ASP A 240 -16.89 15.49 -13.11
N GLU A 241 -17.91 14.68 -12.90
CA GLU A 241 -18.76 14.16 -13.98
C GLU A 241 -19.51 15.27 -14.74
N ARG A 242 -19.87 16.34 -14.02
CA ARG A 242 -20.63 17.50 -14.52
C ARG A 242 -19.77 18.44 -15.36
N ALA A 243 -18.44 18.26 -15.37
CA ALA A 243 -17.57 19.08 -16.19
C ALA A 243 -17.87 18.85 -17.69
N PRO A 244 -18.03 19.91 -18.49
CA PRO A 244 -18.38 19.79 -19.90
C PRO A 244 -17.25 19.16 -20.75
N GLY A 245 -17.58 18.75 -21.97
CA GLY A 245 -16.62 18.20 -22.93
C GLY A 245 -16.45 16.68 -22.87
N ASP A 246 -15.86 16.13 -23.93
CA ASP A 246 -15.69 14.70 -24.16
C ASP A 246 -14.30 14.22 -23.67
N TYR A 247 -14.07 14.36 -22.37
CA TYR A 247 -12.88 13.83 -21.70
C TYR A 247 -13.25 12.67 -20.77
N PRO A 248 -12.39 11.64 -20.64
CA PRO A 248 -12.65 10.52 -19.75
C PRO A 248 -12.69 10.97 -18.28
N LEU A 249 -13.61 10.40 -17.51
CA LEU A 249 -13.73 10.68 -16.08
C LEU A 249 -12.61 9.96 -15.30
N LEU A 250 -11.91 10.68 -14.43
CA LEU A 250 -10.79 10.16 -13.65
C LEU A 250 -11.18 8.96 -12.79
N SER A 251 -12.39 8.97 -12.20
CA SER A 251 -12.87 7.85 -11.38
C SER A 251 -12.96 6.54 -12.18
N THR A 252 -13.38 6.59 -13.45
CA THR A 252 -13.38 5.44 -14.36
C THR A 252 -11.97 4.94 -14.67
N LEU A 253 -11.00 5.86 -14.80
CA LEU A 253 -9.60 5.48 -15.04
C LEU A 253 -8.90 4.86 -13.82
N ARG A 254 -9.42 5.11 -12.62
CA ARG A 254 -8.93 4.52 -11.36
C ARG A 254 -9.51 3.13 -11.08
N MET A 255 -10.46 2.66 -11.87
CA MET A 255 -10.98 1.30 -11.78
C MET A 255 -9.92 0.28 -12.24
N ARG A 256 -9.99 -0.94 -11.67
CA ARG A 256 -9.10 -2.04 -12.09
C ARG A 256 -9.31 -2.34 -13.57
N GLY A 257 -8.22 -2.47 -14.31
CA GLY A 257 -8.24 -2.81 -15.74
C GLY A 257 -8.25 -1.62 -16.71
N SER A 258 -8.42 -0.38 -16.24
CA SER A 258 -8.44 0.82 -17.10
C SER A 258 -7.06 1.17 -17.70
N GLY A 259 -5.99 0.52 -17.23
CA GLY A 259 -4.65 0.60 -17.79
C GLY A 259 -3.75 1.69 -17.21
N ILE A 260 -4.25 2.55 -16.32
CA ILE A 260 -3.50 3.55 -15.55
C ILE A 260 -3.80 3.40 -14.05
N PHE A 261 -2.96 4.00 -13.19
CA PHE A 261 -3.07 3.94 -11.73
C PHE A 261 -3.04 2.51 -11.17
N HIS A 262 -2.37 1.61 -11.89
CA HIS A 262 -2.13 0.23 -11.48
C HIS A 262 -1.10 0.17 -10.34
N PRO A 263 -0.90 -0.99 -9.67
CA PRO A 263 0.15 -1.12 -8.66
C PRO A 263 1.51 -0.67 -9.20
N ASN A 264 2.26 0.07 -8.38
CA ASN A 264 3.54 0.71 -8.71
C ASN A 264 3.50 1.77 -9.82
N CYS A 265 2.32 2.18 -10.28
CA CYS A 265 2.16 3.33 -11.17
C CYS A 265 2.69 4.60 -10.48
N LYS A 266 3.33 5.44 -11.27
CA LYS A 266 4.00 6.68 -10.82
C LYS A 266 3.30 7.94 -11.32
N HIS A 267 2.25 7.76 -12.11
CA HIS A 267 1.41 8.83 -12.63
C HIS A 267 0.57 9.45 -11.51
N HIS A 268 0.47 10.77 -11.56
CA HIS A 268 -0.42 11.58 -10.75
C HIS A 268 -1.19 12.53 -11.69
N VAL A 269 -2.04 13.37 -11.12
CA VAL A 269 -2.90 14.27 -11.87
C VAL A 269 -2.43 15.70 -11.65
N LEU A 270 -2.41 16.50 -12.72
CA LEU A 270 -2.04 17.91 -12.73
C LEU A 270 -3.28 18.73 -13.09
N PRO A 271 -3.94 19.39 -12.13
CA PRO A 271 -5.20 20.07 -12.37
C PRO A 271 -5.02 21.37 -13.15
N PHE A 272 -6.07 21.78 -13.87
CA PHE A 272 -6.13 23.06 -14.55
C PHE A 272 -7.58 23.57 -14.62
N ARG A 273 -7.75 24.90 -14.76
CA ARG A 273 -9.07 25.54 -14.83
C ARG A 273 -9.59 25.67 -16.27
N THR A 274 -8.74 26.09 -17.18
CA THR A 274 -9.13 26.39 -18.56
C THR A 274 -8.12 25.83 -19.56
N LEU A 275 -8.56 25.55 -20.80
CA LEU A 275 -7.68 24.91 -21.79
C LEU A 275 -6.54 25.85 -22.22
N GLU A 276 -6.74 27.17 -22.12
CA GLU A 276 -5.77 28.19 -22.56
C GLU A 276 -4.46 28.10 -21.79
N VAL A 277 -4.50 27.73 -20.50
CA VAL A 277 -3.30 27.64 -19.65
C VAL A 277 -2.41 26.42 -19.97
N LEU A 278 -2.92 25.47 -20.77
CA LEU A 278 -2.18 24.26 -21.08
C LEU A 278 -1.00 24.53 -22.03
N PRO A 279 0.16 23.90 -21.79
CA PRO A 279 1.29 23.94 -22.72
C PRO A 279 0.93 23.44 -24.13
N PRO A 280 1.58 23.95 -25.19
CA PRO A 280 1.30 23.54 -26.57
C PRO A 280 1.40 22.04 -26.82
N GLN A 281 2.32 21.34 -26.14
CA GLN A 281 2.49 19.89 -26.32
C GLN A 281 1.29 19.10 -25.78
N ILE A 282 0.67 19.57 -24.68
CA ILE A 282 -0.53 18.96 -24.12
C ILE A 282 -1.73 19.28 -25.01
N LYS A 283 -1.86 20.52 -25.49
CA LYS A 283 -2.94 20.90 -26.44
C LYS A 283 -2.90 20.04 -27.70
N ALA A 284 -1.73 19.93 -28.34
CA ALA A 284 -1.53 19.10 -29.52
C ALA A 284 -1.89 17.62 -29.27
N LYS A 285 -1.51 17.07 -28.10
CA LYS A 285 -1.82 15.67 -27.74
C LYS A 285 -3.31 15.40 -27.56
N ASN A 286 -4.09 16.42 -27.23
CA ASN A 286 -5.53 16.32 -26.99
C ASN A 286 -6.36 16.94 -28.12
N ASN A 287 -5.75 17.23 -29.29
CA ASN A 287 -6.41 17.83 -30.45
C ASN A 287 -7.11 19.17 -30.14
N ILE A 288 -6.52 19.97 -29.25
CA ILE A 288 -7.00 21.31 -28.90
C ILE A 288 -6.28 22.32 -29.78
N SER A 289 -7.04 23.17 -30.48
CA SER A 289 -6.57 24.30 -31.29
C SER A 289 -5.97 25.41 -30.45
#